data_AF-A0A2D5MT92-F1
#
_entry.id   AF-A0A2D5MT92-F1
#
_cell.length_a   1.000
_cell.length_b   1.000
_cell.length_c   1.000
_cell.angle_alpha   90.00
_cell.angle_beta   90.00
_cell.angle_gamma   90.00
#
_symmetry.space_group_name_H-M   'P 1'
#
loop_
_entity.id
_entity.type
_entity.pdbx_description
1 polymer ?
#
loop_
_entity_poly.entity_id
_entity_poly.type
_entity_poly.pdbx_seq_one_letter_code
_entity_poly.pdbx_strand_id
1 'polypeptide(L)'
;MTEKVSFKFSEDKILKELYDYISATYKGHYSTNQFQSTEFIIDCGHGEGFMLGNIIKYAQRYGKKNGLNRSDLLKVAHYAIMALHINQMQNENGEIDDANK
;
A
#
# COMPACT_ATOMS: atom_id res chain seq x y z
N MET A 1 -29.23 4.37 11.73
CA MET A 1 -28.78 3.04 11.27
C MET A 1 -28.16 3.24 9.92
N THR A 2 -26.87 2.98 9.74
CA THR A 2 -26.20 3.06 8.44
C THR A 2 -26.78 1.98 7.52
N GLU A 3 -27.24 2.36 6.33
CA GLU A 3 -27.68 1.40 5.32
C GLU A 3 -26.53 0.44 5.00
N LYS A 4 -26.82 -0.86 5.05
CA LYS A 4 -25.86 -1.88 4.69
C LYS A 4 -25.74 -1.93 3.16
N VAL A 5 -24.68 -1.34 2.64
CA VAL A 5 -24.36 -1.40 1.20
C VAL A 5 -24.17 -2.85 0.78
N SER A 6 -24.89 -3.27 -0.26
CA SER A 6 -24.72 -4.58 -0.89
C SER A 6 -23.66 -4.50 -1.98
N PHE A 7 -22.50 -5.10 -1.71
CA PHE A 7 -21.32 -5.04 -2.56
C PHE A 7 -21.38 -6.12 -3.66
N LYS A 8 -21.38 -5.70 -4.94
CA LYS A 8 -21.52 -6.60 -6.10
C LYS A 8 -20.29 -7.50 -6.30
N PHE A 9 -19.11 -7.02 -5.94
CA PHE A 9 -17.84 -7.69 -6.15
C PHE A 9 -17.25 -8.25 -4.85
N SER A 10 -18.05 -8.34 -3.78
CA SER A 10 -17.60 -8.76 -2.44
C SER A 10 -16.48 -7.88 -1.88
N GLU A 11 -16.54 -6.57 -2.16
CA GLU A 11 -15.55 -5.59 -1.73
C GLU A 11 -15.35 -5.60 -0.21
N ASP A 12 -16.41 -5.79 0.57
CA ASP A 12 -16.36 -5.97 2.02
C ASP A 12 -15.44 -7.12 2.45
N LYS A 13 -15.55 -8.27 1.79
CA LYS A 13 -14.73 -9.45 2.07
C LYS A 13 -13.29 -9.26 1.61
N ILE A 14 -13.09 -8.67 0.42
CA ILE A 14 -11.77 -8.41 -0.14
C ILE A 14 -11.00 -7.39 0.70
N LEU A 15 -11.67 -6.33 1.16
CA LEU A 15 -11.09 -5.33 2.05
C LEU A 15 -10.69 -5.95 3.39
N LYS A 16 -11.53 -6.85 3.95
CA LYS A 16 -11.17 -7.59 5.16
C LYS A 16 -9.94 -8.48 4.93
N GLU A 17 -9.89 -9.22 3.83
CA GLU A 17 -8.72 -10.04 3.48
C GLU A 17 -7.45 -9.21 3.33
N LEU A 18 -7.55 -8.05 2.65
CA LEU A 18 -6.45 -7.12 2.49
C LEU A 18 -5.98 -6.57 3.84
N TYR A 19 -6.91 -6.21 4.73
CA TYR A 19 -6.60 -5.78 6.09
C TYR A 19 -5.86 -6.87 6.88
N ASP A 20 -6.35 -8.10 6.84
CA ASP A 20 -5.74 -9.24 7.53
C ASP A 20 -4.32 -9.52 6.98
N TYR A 21 -4.16 -9.44 5.65
CA TYR A 21 -2.86 -9.55 4.97
C TYR A 21 -1.89 -8.47 5.43
N ILE A 22 -2.29 -7.18 5.39
CA ILE A 22 -1.45 -6.05 5.82
C ILE A 22 -1.08 -6.23 7.30
N SER A 23 -2.06 -6.51 8.15
CA SER A 23 -1.83 -6.75 9.58
C SER A 23 -0.79 -7.84 9.84
N ALA A 24 -0.81 -8.93 9.06
CA ALA A 24 0.19 -9.99 9.15
C ALA A 24 1.59 -9.51 8.73
N THR A 25 1.70 -8.64 7.71
CA THR A 25 2.99 -8.06 7.32
C THR A 25 3.58 -7.21 8.46
N TYR A 26 2.76 -6.45 9.18
CA TYR A 26 3.22 -5.70 10.34
C TYR A 26 3.68 -6.62 11.48
N LYS A 27 2.96 -7.71 11.77
CA LYS A 27 3.40 -8.68 12.81
C LYS A 27 4.73 -9.36 12.47
N GLY A 28 5.02 -9.58 11.18
CA GLY A 28 6.28 -10.17 10.72
C GLY A 28 7.46 -9.20 10.69
N HIS A 29 7.21 -7.92 10.42
CA HIS A 29 8.26 -6.90 10.27
C HIS A 29 8.59 -6.13 11.56
N TYR A 30 7.65 -5.98 12.50
CA TYR A 30 7.80 -5.07 13.65
C TYR A 30 8.09 -5.76 14.99
N SER A 31 8.35 -7.08 15.00
CA SER A 31 8.56 -7.83 16.24
C SER A 31 9.91 -7.57 16.93
N THR A 32 10.87 -6.91 16.26
CA THR A 32 12.17 -6.59 16.86
C THR A 32 12.82 -5.41 16.13
N ASN A 33 12.71 -4.17 16.64
CA ASN A 33 13.68 -3.08 16.47
C ASN A 33 14.22 -2.72 15.05
N GLN A 34 13.49 -3.03 13.98
CA GLN A 34 13.98 -2.85 12.61
C GLN A 34 13.21 -1.70 11.95
N PHE A 35 13.88 -0.55 11.82
CA PHE A 35 13.48 0.47 10.85
C PHE A 35 13.14 -0.21 9.53
N GLN A 36 11.93 -0.01 9.00
CA GLN A 36 11.62 -0.61 7.71
C GLN A 36 12.49 0.05 6.66
N SER A 37 13.15 -0.73 5.80
CA SER A 37 13.86 -0.18 4.63
C SER A 37 12.95 0.75 3.81
N THR A 38 11.64 0.51 3.87
CA THR A 38 10.61 1.37 3.30
C THR A 38 10.55 2.77 3.91
N GLU A 39 10.64 2.89 5.24
CA GLU A 39 10.64 4.19 5.94
C GLU A 39 11.85 5.01 5.50
N PHE A 40 13.04 4.40 5.49
CA PHE A 40 14.25 5.07 5.03
C PHE A 40 14.16 5.56 3.58
N ILE A 41 13.54 4.77 2.68
CA ILE A 41 13.32 5.16 1.28
C ILE A 41 12.36 6.35 1.17
N ILE A 42 11.32 6.38 2.03
CA ILE A 42 10.38 7.50 2.09
C ILE A 42 11.09 8.76 2.61
N ASP A 43 11.86 8.64 3.69
CA ASP A 43 12.62 9.75 4.30
C ASP A 43 13.64 10.35 3.32
N CYS A 44 14.20 9.53 2.42
CA CYS A 44 15.09 9.97 1.36
C CYS A 44 14.37 10.59 0.14
N GLY A 45 13.05 10.79 0.20
CA GLY A 45 12.26 11.40 -0.89
C GLY A 45 12.02 10.47 -2.09
N HIS A 46 12.22 9.17 -1.94
CA HIS A 46 12.06 8.17 -3.01
C HIS A 46 10.82 7.28 -2.82
N GLY A 47 9.97 7.60 -1.85
CA GLY A 47 8.80 6.81 -1.47
C GLY A 47 7.82 6.54 -2.62
N GLU A 48 7.38 7.58 -3.33
CA GLU A 48 6.36 7.45 -4.39
C GLU A 48 6.84 6.53 -5.52
N GLY A 49 8.03 6.81 -6.08
CA GLY A 49 8.63 5.99 -7.12
C GLY A 49 8.83 4.54 -6.69
N PHE A 50 9.21 4.32 -5.42
CA PHE A 50 9.33 2.99 -4.86
C PHE A 50 8.01 2.23 -4.80
N MET A 51 6.91 2.86 -4.38
CA MET A 51 5.58 2.22 -4.35
C MET A 51 5.09 1.89 -5.76
N LEU A 52 5.17 2.84 -6.69
CA LEU A 52 4.73 2.65 -8.07
C LEU A 52 5.54 1.55 -8.78
N GLY A 53 6.85 1.52 -8.57
CA GLY A 53 7.71 0.45 -9.09
C GLY A 53 7.31 -0.93 -8.57
N ASN A 54 6.91 -1.04 -7.30
CA ASN A 54 6.41 -2.29 -6.74
C ASN A 54 5.06 -2.70 -7.33
N ILE A 55 4.14 -1.75 -7.54
CA ILE A 55 2.86 -2.02 -8.23
C ILE A 55 3.11 -2.61 -9.61
N ILE A 56 3.96 -1.98 -10.42
CA ILE A 56 4.31 -2.46 -11.76
C ILE A 56 4.93 -3.86 -11.69
N LYS A 57 5.89 -4.07 -10.77
CA LYS A 57 6.55 -5.36 -10.57
C LYS A 57 5.54 -6.48 -10.29
N TYR A 58 4.60 -6.28 -9.37
CA TYR A 58 3.64 -7.34 -9.00
C TYR A 58 2.53 -7.52 -10.04
N ALA A 59 2.09 -6.44 -10.71
CA ALA A 59 1.18 -6.54 -11.84
C ALA A 59 1.79 -7.35 -12.99
N GLN A 60 3.06 -7.10 -13.33
CA GLN A 60 3.77 -7.84 -14.38
C GLN A 60 4.06 -9.30 -14.00
N ARG A 61 4.21 -9.58 -12.70
CA ARG A 61 4.51 -10.92 -12.18
C ARG A 61 3.29 -11.83 -12.16
N TYR A 62 2.10 -11.28 -11.96
CA TYR A 62 0.85 -12.03 -11.92
C TYR A 62 0.65 -12.84 -13.21
N GLY A 63 0.42 -14.15 -13.09
CA GLY A 63 0.32 -15.05 -14.24
C GLY A 63 1.66 -15.54 -14.80
N LYS A 64 2.79 -14.91 -14.43
CA LYS A 64 4.13 -15.33 -14.89
C LYS A 64 4.90 -16.14 -13.85
N LYS A 65 4.78 -15.79 -12.58
CA LYS A 65 5.44 -16.49 -11.46
C LYS A 65 4.41 -17.12 -10.55
N ASN A 66 4.47 -18.44 -10.38
CA ASN A 66 3.53 -19.22 -9.59
C ASN A 66 2.07 -19.11 -10.09
N GLY A 67 1.88 -18.94 -11.40
CA GLY A 67 0.56 -18.84 -12.04
C GLY A 67 -0.24 -17.60 -11.62
N LEU A 68 -1.55 -17.74 -11.55
CA LEU A 68 -2.49 -16.69 -11.14
C LEU A 68 -2.49 -16.51 -9.61
N ASN A 69 -1.33 -16.17 -9.06
CA ASN A 69 -1.15 -16.07 -7.63
C ASN A 69 -1.83 -14.82 -7.05
N ARG A 70 -2.93 -15.03 -6.31
CA ARG A 70 -3.69 -13.95 -5.65
C ARG A 70 -2.86 -13.08 -4.72
N SER A 71 -1.78 -13.62 -4.15
CA SER A 71 -0.89 -12.83 -3.28
C SER A 71 -0.18 -11.69 -4.03
N ASP A 72 -0.04 -11.76 -5.36
CA ASP A 72 0.53 -10.66 -6.13
C ASP A 72 -0.49 -9.53 -6.30
N LEU A 73 -1.78 -9.84 -6.42
CA LEU A 73 -2.86 -8.83 -6.40
C LEU A 73 -2.99 -8.14 -5.04
N LEU A 74 -2.89 -8.90 -3.94
CA LEU A 74 -2.88 -8.32 -2.58
C LEU A 74 -1.69 -7.36 -2.38
N LYS A 75 -0.52 -7.69 -2.93
CA LYS A 75 0.64 -6.79 -2.90
C LYS A 75 0.39 -5.52 -3.71
N VAL A 76 -0.17 -5.64 -4.92
CA VAL A 76 -0.56 -4.46 -5.72
C VAL A 76 -1.47 -3.53 -4.91
N ALA A 77 -2.51 -4.07 -4.27
CA ALA A 77 -3.43 -3.28 -3.46
C ALA A 77 -2.74 -2.66 -2.23
N HIS A 78 -1.86 -3.40 -1.55
CA HIS A 78 -1.10 -2.88 -0.41
C HIS A 78 -0.17 -1.72 -0.82
N TYR A 79 0.60 -1.87 -1.90
CA TYR A 79 1.47 -0.78 -2.38
C TYR A 79 0.68 0.42 -2.88
N ALA A 80 -0.52 0.22 -3.43
CA ALA A 80 -1.42 1.33 -3.79
C ALA A 80 -1.88 2.12 -2.55
N ILE A 81 -2.22 1.45 -1.44
CA ILE A 81 -2.54 2.12 -0.17
C ILE A 81 -1.36 2.94 0.35
N MET A 82 -0.15 2.39 0.29
CA MET A 82 1.06 3.11 0.71
C MET A 82 1.37 4.31 -0.20
N ALA A 83 1.15 4.18 -1.52
CA ALA A 83 1.29 5.29 -2.46
C ALA A 83 0.30 6.42 -2.17
N LEU A 84 -0.96 6.09 -1.84
CA LEU A 84 -1.96 7.07 -1.43
C LEU A 84 -1.54 7.83 -0.16
N HIS A 85 -0.99 7.12 0.82
CA HIS A 85 -0.47 7.75 2.04
C HIS A 85 0.66 8.74 1.74
N ILE A 86 1.63 8.34 0.92
CA ILE A 86 2.74 9.21 0.52
C ILE A 86 2.24 10.42 -0.27
N ASN A 87 1.31 10.22 -1.20
CA ASN A 87 0.72 11.31 -1.98
C ASN A 87 0.01 12.32 -1.06
N GLN A 88 -0.75 11.84 -0.08
CA GLN A 88 -1.39 12.70 0.91
C GLN A 88 -0.34 13.50 1.70
N MET A 89 0.71 12.86 2.22
CA MET A 89 1.79 13.54 2.95
C MET A 89 2.49 14.60 2.09
N GLN A 90 2.74 14.31 0.81
CA GLN A 90 3.39 15.26 -0.11
C GLN A 90 2.49 16.46 -0.40
N ASN A 91 1.19 16.27 -0.56
CA ASN A 91 0.24 17.37 -0.77
C ASN A 91 0.12 18.24 0.49
N GLU A 92 0.04 17.63 1.68
CA GLU A 92 0.01 18.36 2.97
C GLU A 92 1.30 19.17 3.20
N ASN A 93 2.47 18.60 2.88
CA ASN A 93 3.75 19.31 3.02
C ASN A 93 3.94 20.40 1.95
N GLY A 94 3.49 20.17 0.72
CA GLY A 94 3.53 21.16 -0.36
C GLY A 94 2.67 22.39 -0.06
N GLU A 95 1.52 22.20 0.59
CA GLU A 95 0.68 23.31 1.07
C GLU A 95 1.38 24.17 2.15
N ILE A 96 2.22 23.57 3.00
CA ILE A 96 3.00 24.30 4.02
C ILE A 96 4.12 25.13 3.38
N ASP A 97 4.80 24.59 2.36
CA ASP A 97 5.88 25.30 1.67
C ASP A 97 5.37 26.46 0.79
N ASP A 98 4.17 26.33 0.23
CA ASP A 98 3.53 27.40 -0.56
C ASP A 98 2.78 28.43 0.30
N ALA A 99 2.30 28.08 1.51
CA ALA A 99 1.72 29.04 2.46
C ALA A 99 2.75 29.94 3.16
N ASN A 100 4.04 29.58 3.10
CA ASN A 100 5.16 30.35 3.66
C ASN A 100 5.93 31.19 2.61
N LYS A 101 5.47 31.21 1.36
CA LYS A 101 5.94 32.14 0.31
C LYS A 101 5.01 33.35 0.18
#